data_AF-A0A8J4RU90-F1
#
_entry.id   AF-A0A8J4RU90-F1
#
_cell.length_a   1.000
_cell.length_b   1.000
_cell.length_c   1.000
_cell.angle_alpha   90.00
_cell.angle_beta   90.00
_cell.angle_gamma   90.00
#
_symmetry.space_group_name_H-M   'P 1'
#
loop_
_entity.id
_entity.type
_entity.pdbx_description
1 polymer ?
#
loop_
_entity_poly.entity_id
_entity_poly.type
_entity_poly.pdbx_seq_one_letter_code
_entity_poly.pdbx_strand_id
1 'polypeptide(L)'
;MSLVQSPSVDCSIPLSQPSRLREFSSRVSDAQSATDSAESTHSASPRLQIFIRMISEGKTRVIQAYPHDTVKSLHERIQLVTGIPVNEQRLIYGGKQLQWERSLAECSIQNDAGLQLVGRMHSTKHPHAWQVIEEMVSIVCRLCRGEPVPAASNQIKSRMSEYLSTTPKKEELAAGHLQIFMSSSAPAALVMLYMSMEKGNRHRADSAIRHFLNISQISLPKRHHNYCAPIVLEFCKLIRRAGDEEDPLYLYCRSTLGMMLESTRPSMKSVRGGGAIVMKEIFPFISEMASRLCRDLGLSMETPGTAGPLSSDVRDFTAFVLSLRTMITVLVSFKGLIPVTFVEGEGYKHPVLAQELEFLYLIFIDLLKRMDECLRGMDGNLIVKQKGEGEVVYSGWSQYLAILKELHGISKIYQGAEEQFWTVLRHSKTALCALIIKYAKRADDHQWLLERKDVTDFESRRHLAMMMFPKAKKDYRELHEMLIDRSQLLAQSFEYIQRAESKSLHAGLFVEFKNEEATGPGVLREWFFLVCQAIFNPANTLFVACPNDRRRFYPNPSKLQLASNRFFY
;
A
#
# COMPACT_ATOMS: atom_id res chain seq x y z
N MET A 1 23.80 14.86 -21.29
CA MET A 1 23.41 15.28 -22.65
C MET A 1 23.34 14.00 -23.46
N SER A 2 22.21 13.45 -23.87
CA SER A 2 20.96 14.04 -24.37
C SER A 2 19.74 13.32 -23.78
N LEU A 3 18.71 14.10 -23.46
CA LEU A 3 17.41 13.68 -22.93
C LEU A 3 16.62 12.91 -24.01
N VAL A 4 15.99 11.80 -23.63
CA VAL A 4 14.90 11.18 -24.40
C VAL A 4 13.61 11.39 -23.62
N GLN A 5 12.75 12.23 -24.17
CA GLN A 5 11.38 12.46 -23.72
C GLN A 5 10.52 11.22 -23.99
N SER A 6 9.74 10.84 -22.99
CA SER A 6 8.64 9.89 -23.05
C SER A 6 7.47 10.43 -23.91
N PRO A 7 6.87 9.65 -24.82
CA PRO A 7 5.64 10.07 -25.47
C PRO A 7 4.43 9.78 -24.57
N SER A 8 3.71 10.84 -24.25
CA SER A 8 2.36 10.85 -23.70
C SER A 8 1.37 10.22 -24.70
N VAL A 9 0.54 9.29 -24.23
CA VAL A 9 -0.61 8.78 -24.99
C VAL A 9 -1.85 9.53 -24.50
N ASP A 10 -2.39 10.39 -25.36
CA ASP A 10 -3.72 10.98 -25.23
C ASP A 10 -4.78 9.89 -25.43
N CYS A 11 -5.53 9.59 -24.36
CA CYS A 11 -6.75 8.80 -24.43
C CYS A 11 -7.95 9.76 -24.44
N SER A 12 -8.47 10.07 -25.62
CA SER A 12 -9.77 10.74 -25.76
C SER A 12 -10.89 9.71 -25.57
N ILE A 13 -11.67 9.86 -24.50
CA ILE A 13 -12.93 9.15 -24.25
C ILE A 13 -14.07 10.00 -24.83
N PRO A 14 -14.99 9.47 -25.66
CA PRO A 14 -16.19 10.21 -26.04
C PRO A 14 -17.15 10.26 -24.83
N LEU A 15 -17.29 11.44 -24.23
CA LEU A 15 -18.34 11.75 -23.27
C LEU A 15 -19.66 11.93 -24.02
N SER A 16 -20.61 11.02 -23.81
CA SER A 16 -22.02 11.24 -24.14
C SER A 16 -22.73 11.86 -22.94
N GLN A 17 -23.21 13.11 -23.07
CA GLN A 17 -24.20 13.70 -22.17
C GLN A 17 -25.26 14.51 -22.95
N PRO A 18 -26.45 14.73 -22.35
CA PRO A 18 -27.72 14.65 -23.04
C PRO A 18 -28.27 16.00 -23.53
N SER A 19 -29.18 15.88 -24.50
CA SER A 19 -29.96 16.93 -25.12
C SER A 19 -30.86 17.69 -24.13
N ARG A 20 -30.77 19.03 -24.17
CA ARG A 20 -31.85 19.95 -23.76
C ARG A 20 -31.99 21.09 -24.76
N LEU A 21 -33.15 21.14 -25.40
CA LEU A 21 -33.67 22.29 -26.13
C LEU A 21 -33.98 23.43 -25.15
N ARG A 22 -33.60 24.66 -25.51
CA ARG A 22 -34.44 25.87 -25.41
C ARG A 22 -33.83 27.05 -26.16
N GLU A 23 -34.73 27.72 -26.87
CA GLU A 23 -34.62 28.88 -27.74
C GLU A 23 -33.89 30.08 -27.13
N PHE A 24 -33.25 30.90 -27.96
CA PHE A 24 -33.46 32.37 -27.95
C PHE A 24 -33.14 32.98 -29.32
N SER A 25 -34.10 33.76 -29.82
CA SER A 25 -34.12 34.52 -31.07
C SER A 25 -33.38 35.86 -30.94
N SER A 26 -32.72 36.33 -32.01
CA SER A 26 -32.83 37.72 -32.49
C SER A 26 -32.05 38.00 -33.79
N ARG A 27 -32.81 38.43 -34.82
CA ARG A 27 -32.65 39.55 -35.80
C ARG A 27 -31.22 39.86 -36.31
N VAL A 28 -30.95 40.02 -37.62
CA VAL A 28 -31.40 41.10 -38.57
C VAL A 28 -31.06 40.64 -40.01
N SER A 29 -32.05 40.45 -40.90
CA SER A 29 -32.44 41.26 -42.10
C SER A 29 -31.40 41.48 -43.24
N ASP A 30 -31.66 40.77 -44.35
CA ASP A 30 -31.79 41.17 -45.77
C ASP A 30 -30.86 42.24 -46.41
N ALA A 31 -30.20 41.87 -47.53
CA ALA A 31 -30.56 42.33 -48.88
C ALA A 31 -29.58 41.88 -50.00
N GLN A 32 -30.19 41.29 -51.06
CA GLN A 32 -29.93 41.46 -52.51
C GLN A 32 -28.69 40.89 -53.23
N SER A 33 -28.98 39.86 -54.02
CA SER A 33 -28.84 39.73 -55.49
C SER A 33 -27.47 39.86 -56.20
N ALA A 34 -27.08 38.67 -56.69
CA ALA A 34 -26.75 38.33 -58.08
C ALA A 34 -25.34 38.59 -58.65
N THR A 35 -24.85 37.49 -59.26
CA THR A 35 -23.83 37.34 -60.32
C THR A 35 -22.38 37.67 -59.99
N ASP A 36 -21.55 36.66 -59.76
CA ASP A 36 -20.75 36.07 -60.84
C ASP A 36 -20.00 34.78 -60.42
N SER A 37 -20.31 33.71 -61.15
CA SER A 37 -19.43 32.65 -61.64
C SER A 37 -18.05 32.48 -60.98
N ALA A 38 -17.95 31.55 -60.02
CA ALA A 38 -16.72 30.81 -59.75
C ALA A 38 -17.07 29.36 -59.42
N GLU A 39 -16.98 28.49 -60.43
CA GLU A 39 -16.99 27.04 -60.25
C GLU A 39 -15.79 26.63 -59.37
N SER A 40 -16.01 26.49 -58.07
CA SER A 40 -15.10 25.72 -57.21
C SER A 40 -15.43 24.25 -57.42
N THR A 41 -14.79 23.65 -58.40
CA THR A 41 -14.66 22.20 -58.53
C THR A 41 -14.11 21.64 -57.21
N HIS A 42 -14.97 20.97 -56.44
CA HIS A 42 -14.52 20.05 -55.41
C HIS A 42 -13.73 18.94 -56.10
N SER A 43 -12.41 19.13 -56.19
CA SER A 43 -11.46 18.08 -56.51
C SER A 43 -11.62 16.97 -55.46
N ALA A 44 -12.35 15.92 -55.83
CA ALA A 44 -12.29 14.65 -55.14
C ALA A 44 -10.84 14.16 -55.27
N SER A 45 -10.05 14.36 -54.21
CA SER A 45 -8.69 13.82 -54.15
C SER A 45 -8.75 12.31 -54.41
N PRO A 46 -7.99 11.76 -55.37
CA PRO A 46 -8.07 10.35 -55.69
C PRO A 46 -7.70 9.53 -54.46
N ARG A 47 -8.59 8.61 -54.05
CA ARG A 47 -8.29 7.61 -53.02
C ARG A 47 -7.15 6.73 -53.51
N LEU A 48 -6.12 6.61 -52.69
CA LEU A 48 -4.98 5.73 -52.91
C LEU A 48 -5.34 4.30 -52.48
N GLN A 49 -5.07 3.35 -53.35
CA GLN A 49 -5.08 1.92 -53.06
C GLN A 49 -3.66 1.46 -52.73
N ILE A 50 -3.42 1.05 -51.48
CA ILE A 50 -2.08 0.69 -50.98
C ILE A 50 -2.04 -0.81 -50.69
N PHE A 51 -1.01 -1.50 -51.21
CA PHE A 51 -0.80 -2.93 -51.00
C PHE A 51 0.15 -3.17 -49.82
N ILE A 52 -0.35 -3.72 -48.72
CA ILE A 52 0.43 -4.05 -47.53
C ILE A 52 0.82 -5.52 -47.59
N ARG A 53 2.09 -5.81 -47.88
CA ARG A 53 2.67 -7.15 -47.86
C ARG A 53 3.18 -7.49 -46.46
N MET A 54 2.60 -8.50 -45.84
CA MET A 54 3.03 -9.00 -44.53
C MET A 54 4.18 -9.99 -44.71
N ILE A 55 5.39 -9.65 -44.23
CA ILE A 55 6.59 -10.48 -44.50
C ILE A 55 6.51 -11.84 -43.77
N SER A 56 5.88 -11.89 -42.59
CA SER A 56 5.75 -13.11 -41.79
C SER A 56 4.82 -14.17 -42.40
N GLU A 57 3.72 -13.76 -43.03
CA GLU A 57 2.70 -14.66 -43.58
C GLU A 57 2.72 -14.75 -45.12
N GLY A 58 3.46 -13.87 -45.79
CA GLY A 58 3.48 -13.78 -47.26
C GLY A 58 2.19 -13.26 -47.90
N LYS A 59 1.19 -12.88 -47.11
CA LYS A 59 -0.11 -12.37 -47.58
C LYS A 59 -0.07 -10.86 -47.84
N THR A 60 -0.83 -10.42 -48.83
CA THR A 60 -1.00 -9.00 -49.17
C THR A 60 -2.43 -8.55 -48.85
N ARG A 61 -2.59 -7.41 -48.18
CA ARG A 61 -3.88 -6.76 -47.91
C ARG A 61 -3.93 -5.41 -48.61
N VAL A 62 -5.12 -5.02 -49.05
CA VAL A 62 -5.35 -3.73 -49.70
C VAL A 62 -5.96 -2.76 -48.70
N ILE A 63 -5.33 -1.58 -48.53
CA ILE A 63 -5.81 -0.51 -47.65
C ILE A 63 -6.08 0.73 -48.50
N GLN A 64 -7.25 1.34 -48.28
CA GLN A 64 -7.62 2.60 -48.92
C GLN A 64 -7.18 3.77 -48.03
N ALA A 65 -6.51 4.77 -48.60
CA ALA A 65 -6.02 5.96 -47.90
C ALA A 65 -6.10 7.21 -48.80
N TYR A 66 -5.95 8.39 -48.22
CA TYR A 66 -5.81 9.64 -48.96
C TYR A 66 -4.37 10.14 -48.93
N PRO A 67 -3.90 10.93 -49.92
CA PRO A 67 -2.53 11.45 -49.93
C PRO A 67 -2.17 12.29 -48.69
N HIS A 68 -3.15 12.96 -48.08
CA HIS A 68 -2.99 13.78 -46.88
C HIS A 68 -3.12 12.99 -45.57
N ASP A 69 -3.47 11.70 -45.63
CA ASP A 69 -3.46 10.84 -44.45
C ASP A 69 -2.02 10.74 -43.90
N THR A 70 -1.89 10.64 -42.59
CA THR A 70 -0.59 10.43 -41.93
C THR A 70 -0.22 8.96 -41.89
N VAL A 71 1.07 8.66 -41.80
CA VAL A 71 1.56 7.28 -41.57
C VAL A 71 0.95 6.69 -40.28
N LYS A 72 0.70 7.52 -39.25
CA LYS A 72 -0.09 7.15 -38.06
C LYS A 72 -1.45 6.55 -38.42
N SER A 73 -2.25 7.30 -39.19
CA SER A 73 -3.60 6.87 -39.56
C SER A 73 -3.58 5.62 -40.44
N LEU A 74 -2.53 5.43 -41.25
CA LEU A 74 -2.33 4.21 -42.03
C LEU A 74 -2.06 3.01 -41.11
N HIS A 75 -1.24 3.16 -40.07
CA HIS A 75 -1.01 2.11 -39.07
C HIS A 75 -2.31 1.69 -38.34
N GLU A 76 -3.16 2.65 -37.98
CA GLU A 76 -4.46 2.41 -37.37
C GLU A 76 -5.39 1.63 -38.31
N ARG A 77 -5.45 2.02 -39.60
CA ARG A 77 -6.23 1.28 -40.62
C ARG A 77 -5.70 -0.14 -40.83
N ILE A 78 -4.39 -0.33 -40.82
CA ILE A 78 -3.78 -1.66 -40.92
C ILE A 78 -4.14 -2.51 -39.69
N GLN A 79 -4.18 -1.95 -38.49
CA GLN A 79 -4.61 -2.66 -37.29
C GLN A 79 -6.07 -3.11 -37.39
N LEU A 80 -6.95 -2.27 -37.92
CA LEU A 80 -8.36 -2.62 -38.13
C LEU A 80 -8.52 -3.81 -39.08
N VAL A 81 -7.75 -3.84 -40.17
CA VAL A 81 -7.86 -4.88 -41.21
C VAL A 81 -7.10 -6.16 -40.87
N THR A 82 -5.92 -6.05 -40.25
CA THR A 82 -5.02 -7.18 -40.00
C THR A 82 -5.08 -7.71 -38.57
N GLY A 83 -5.54 -6.89 -37.62
CA GLY A 83 -5.49 -7.20 -36.20
C GLY A 83 -4.14 -6.90 -35.52
N ILE A 84 -3.07 -6.64 -36.29
CA ILE A 84 -1.72 -6.42 -35.76
C ILE A 84 -1.66 -5.08 -35.00
N PRO A 85 -1.27 -5.06 -33.71
CA PRO A 85 -1.18 -3.83 -32.92
C PRO A 85 -0.25 -2.76 -33.53
N VAL A 86 -0.68 -1.50 -33.51
CA VAL A 86 0.02 -0.34 -34.10
C VAL A 86 1.48 -0.21 -33.63
N ASN A 87 1.74 -0.51 -32.36
CA ASN A 87 3.07 -0.50 -31.74
C ASN A 87 4.01 -1.61 -32.26
N GLU A 88 3.46 -2.69 -32.80
CA GLU A 88 4.22 -3.80 -33.39
C GLU A 88 4.45 -3.62 -34.89
N GLN A 89 3.74 -2.69 -35.52
CA GLN A 89 3.86 -2.44 -36.94
C GLN A 89 5.11 -1.59 -37.27
N ARG A 90 5.79 -1.99 -38.33
CA ARG A 90 6.80 -1.17 -39.02
C ARG A 90 6.53 -1.24 -40.52
N LEU A 91 6.25 -0.09 -41.12
CA LEU A 91 6.03 0.04 -42.56
C LEU A 91 7.32 0.45 -43.26
N ILE A 92 7.67 -0.30 -44.30
CA ILE A 92 8.84 -0.05 -45.13
C ILE A 92 8.38 0.18 -46.57
N TYR A 93 8.83 1.29 -47.16
CA TYR A 93 8.60 1.64 -48.55
C TYR A 93 9.92 2.09 -49.20
N GLY A 94 10.26 1.56 -50.37
CA GLY A 94 11.51 1.89 -51.07
C GLY A 94 12.78 1.66 -50.22
N GLY A 95 12.76 0.67 -49.31
CA GLY A 95 13.87 0.40 -48.40
C GLY A 95 13.97 1.36 -47.19
N LYS A 96 13.04 2.30 -47.03
CA LYS A 96 13.00 3.25 -45.91
C LYS A 96 11.84 2.95 -44.97
N GLN A 97 12.09 3.01 -43.66
CA GLN A 97 11.04 2.97 -42.66
C GLN A 97 10.26 4.28 -42.67
N LEU A 98 8.93 4.18 -42.76
CA LEU A 98 8.04 5.34 -42.73
C LEU A 98 7.97 5.93 -41.32
N GLN A 99 7.94 7.26 -41.25
CA GLN A 99 7.90 8.02 -39.99
C GLN A 99 6.48 8.47 -39.69
N TRP A 100 6.08 8.40 -38.42
CA TRP A 100 4.70 8.54 -37.96
C TRP A 100 4.03 9.86 -38.35
N GLU A 101 4.81 10.94 -38.27
CA GLU A 101 4.35 12.33 -38.41
C GLU A 101 4.22 12.76 -39.87
N ARG A 102 4.73 11.97 -40.83
CA ARG A 102 4.69 12.31 -42.25
C ARG A 102 3.36 11.94 -42.90
N SER A 103 2.94 12.74 -43.86
CA SER A 103 1.83 12.39 -44.75
C SER A 103 2.23 11.33 -45.78
N LEU A 104 1.26 10.61 -46.34
CA LEU A 104 1.54 9.63 -47.40
C LEU A 104 2.13 10.30 -48.65
N ALA A 105 1.70 11.53 -48.97
CA ALA A 105 2.28 12.35 -50.04
C ALA A 105 3.75 12.72 -49.77
N GLU A 106 4.11 13.11 -48.54
CA GLU A 106 5.51 13.38 -48.14
C GLU A 106 6.40 12.15 -48.18
N CYS A 107 5.81 10.96 -48.04
CA CYS A 107 6.50 9.68 -48.20
C CYS A 107 6.56 9.21 -49.67
N SER A 108 6.08 10.02 -50.62
CA SER A 108 5.98 9.70 -52.04
C SER A 108 5.18 8.42 -52.31
N ILE A 109 4.18 8.11 -51.46
CA ILE A 109 3.32 6.94 -51.61
C ILE A 109 2.22 7.29 -52.61
N GLN A 110 2.20 6.57 -53.73
CA GLN A 110 1.25 6.74 -54.82
C GLN A 110 0.19 5.63 -54.82
N ASN A 111 -0.76 5.73 -55.75
CA ASN A 111 -1.72 4.67 -55.99
C ASN A 111 -0.97 3.38 -56.36
N ASP A 112 -1.47 2.25 -55.90
CA ASP A 112 -0.91 0.92 -56.10
C ASP A 112 0.48 0.69 -55.47
N ALA A 113 0.90 1.55 -54.53
CA ALA A 113 2.15 1.39 -53.81
C ALA A 113 2.18 0.12 -52.96
N GLY A 114 3.24 -0.68 -53.09
CA GLY A 114 3.53 -1.85 -52.27
C GLY A 114 4.38 -1.51 -51.05
N LEU A 115 3.80 -1.59 -49.86
CA LEU A 115 4.50 -1.42 -48.57
C LEU A 115 4.75 -2.78 -47.93
N GLN A 116 5.90 -2.92 -47.28
CA GLN A 116 6.20 -4.09 -46.46
C GLN A 116 5.83 -3.80 -45.01
N LEU A 117 4.99 -4.66 -44.44
CA LEU A 117 4.72 -4.69 -43.01
C LEU A 117 5.63 -5.72 -42.35
N VAL A 118 6.51 -5.25 -41.46
CA VAL A 118 7.35 -6.09 -40.61
C VAL A 118 7.00 -5.87 -39.16
N GLY A 119 7.08 -6.93 -38.35
CA GLY A 119 6.96 -6.82 -36.90
C GLY A 119 8.17 -6.11 -36.30
N ARG A 120 7.97 -5.26 -35.29
CA ARG A 120 9.09 -4.76 -34.48
C ARG A 120 9.67 -5.92 -33.67
N MET A 121 10.93 -6.26 -33.94
CA MET A 121 11.68 -7.19 -33.09
C MET A 121 11.98 -6.53 -31.75
N HIS A 122 11.42 -7.10 -30.68
CA HIS A 122 11.79 -6.74 -29.32
C HIS A 122 12.99 -7.61 -28.93
N SER A 123 14.17 -7.00 -28.75
CA SER A 123 15.30 -7.73 -28.17
C SER A 123 15.00 -7.94 -26.69
N THR A 124 14.51 -9.13 -26.35
CA THR A 124 14.29 -9.55 -24.96
C THR A 124 15.16 -10.75 -24.64
N LYS A 125 15.68 -10.80 -23.42
CA LYS A 125 16.37 -11.98 -22.88
C LYS A 125 15.37 -13.10 -22.52
N HIS A 126 14.06 -12.84 -22.64
CA HIS A 126 12.97 -13.75 -22.26
C HIS A 126 11.95 -13.91 -23.40
N PRO A 127 12.33 -14.52 -24.55
CA PRO A 127 11.46 -14.65 -25.72
C PRO A 127 10.21 -15.48 -25.43
N HIS A 128 10.32 -16.54 -24.62
CA HIS A 128 9.18 -17.36 -24.23
C HIS A 128 8.18 -16.57 -23.37
N ALA A 129 8.66 -15.77 -22.40
CA ALA A 129 7.79 -14.94 -21.57
C ALA A 129 7.02 -13.91 -22.40
N TRP A 130 7.68 -13.31 -23.40
CA TRP A 130 7.03 -12.42 -24.37
C TRP A 130 5.92 -13.14 -25.13
N GLN A 131 6.22 -14.30 -25.72
CA GLN A 131 5.24 -15.10 -26.46
C GLN A 131 4.01 -15.44 -25.61
N VAL A 132 4.20 -15.88 -24.37
CA VAL A 132 3.10 -16.24 -23.45
C VAL A 132 2.18 -15.04 -23.20
N ILE A 133 2.74 -13.85 -23.00
CA ILE A 133 1.95 -12.63 -22.78
C ILE A 133 1.29 -12.14 -24.06
N GLU A 134 1.95 -12.20 -25.22
CA GLU A 134 1.35 -11.82 -26.50
C GLU A 134 0.16 -12.74 -26.87
N GLU A 135 0.28 -14.05 -26.63
CA GLU A 135 -0.84 -14.98 -26.82
C GLU A 135 -2.02 -14.62 -25.92
N MET A 136 -1.76 -14.27 -24.66
CA MET A 136 -2.79 -13.83 -23.73
C MET A 136 -3.44 -12.52 -24.19
N VAL A 137 -2.66 -11.51 -24.56
CA VAL A 137 -3.15 -10.21 -25.05
C VAL A 137 -3.97 -10.40 -26.32
N SER A 138 -3.54 -11.26 -27.25
CA SER A 138 -4.29 -11.61 -28.45
C SER A 138 -5.67 -12.20 -28.11
N ILE A 139 -5.76 -13.14 -27.16
CA ILE A 139 -7.04 -13.68 -26.69
C ILE A 139 -7.93 -12.58 -26.12
N VAL A 140 -7.36 -11.69 -25.28
CA VAL A 140 -8.08 -10.57 -24.68
C VAL A 140 -8.61 -9.61 -25.77
N CYS A 141 -7.80 -9.26 -26.76
CA CYS A 141 -8.21 -8.40 -27.87
C CYS A 141 -9.34 -9.01 -28.70
N ARG A 142 -9.29 -10.33 -28.96
CA ARG A 142 -10.38 -11.04 -29.66
C ARG A 142 -11.69 -11.01 -28.87
N LEU A 143 -11.64 -11.21 -27.55
CA LEU A 143 -12.80 -11.08 -26.68
C LEU A 143 -13.37 -9.65 -26.67
N CYS A 144 -12.52 -8.63 -26.70
CA CYS A 144 -12.95 -7.24 -26.81
C CYS A 144 -13.64 -6.93 -28.14
N ARG A 145 -13.34 -7.68 -29.21
CA ARG A 145 -14.00 -7.58 -30.53
C ARG A 145 -15.29 -8.41 -30.62
N GLY A 146 -15.69 -9.10 -29.56
CA GLY A 146 -16.86 -9.99 -29.55
C GLY A 146 -16.63 -11.34 -30.23
N GLU A 147 -15.38 -11.71 -30.51
CA GLU A 147 -15.07 -13.00 -31.14
C GLU A 147 -15.22 -14.16 -30.14
N PRO A 148 -15.85 -15.29 -30.54
CA PRO A 148 -15.97 -16.45 -29.67
C PRO A 148 -14.61 -17.13 -29.49
N VAL A 149 -14.16 -17.22 -28.24
CA VAL A 149 -12.96 -17.97 -27.86
C VAL A 149 -13.34 -19.06 -26.85
N PRO A 150 -13.24 -20.35 -27.21
CA PRO A 150 -13.54 -21.45 -26.29
C PRO A 150 -12.65 -21.42 -25.06
N ALA A 151 -13.23 -21.58 -23.86
CA ALA A 151 -12.50 -21.62 -22.58
C ALA A 151 -11.56 -20.41 -22.34
N ALA A 152 -11.88 -19.23 -22.89
CA ALA A 152 -10.99 -18.06 -22.86
C ALA A 152 -10.48 -17.69 -21.45
N SER A 153 -11.36 -17.75 -20.43
CA SER A 153 -10.98 -17.48 -19.04
C SER A 153 -9.87 -18.40 -18.53
N ASN A 154 -9.94 -19.69 -18.88
CA ASN A 154 -8.95 -20.67 -18.45
C ASN A 154 -7.64 -20.48 -19.21
N GLN A 155 -7.70 -20.16 -20.51
CA GLN A 155 -6.52 -19.86 -21.31
C GLN A 155 -5.77 -18.63 -20.79
N ILE A 156 -6.47 -17.52 -20.53
CA ILE A 156 -5.87 -16.29 -19.98
C ILE A 156 -5.19 -16.60 -18.64
N LYS A 157 -5.90 -17.25 -17.71
CA LYS A 157 -5.35 -17.61 -16.39
C LYS A 157 -4.15 -18.56 -16.49
N SER A 158 -4.20 -19.54 -17.39
CA SER A 158 -3.11 -20.48 -17.60
C SER A 158 -1.86 -19.79 -18.11
N ARG A 159 -1.99 -18.85 -19.06
CA ARG A 159 -0.86 -18.05 -19.57
C ARG A 159 -0.26 -17.15 -18.48
N MET A 160 -1.09 -16.53 -17.63
CA MET A 160 -0.60 -15.77 -16.48
C MET A 160 0.18 -16.65 -15.48
N SER A 161 -0.32 -17.85 -15.18
CA SER A 161 0.36 -18.80 -14.30
C SER A 161 1.70 -19.26 -14.89
N GLU A 162 1.72 -19.57 -16.18
CA GLU A 162 2.93 -19.95 -16.93
C GLU A 162 3.96 -18.82 -16.92
N TYR A 163 3.53 -17.59 -17.21
CA TYR A 163 4.39 -16.42 -17.15
C TYR A 163 5.02 -16.23 -15.76
N LEU A 164 4.23 -16.19 -14.69
CA LEU A 164 4.76 -15.94 -13.35
C LEU A 164 5.64 -17.10 -12.84
N SER A 165 5.29 -18.35 -13.15
CA SER A 165 6.07 -19.53 -12.74
C SER A 165 7.45 -19.62 -13.43
N THR A 166 7.59 -19.03 -14.62
CA THR A 166 8.87 -18.98 -15.36
C THR A 166 9.75 -17.79 -14.97
N THR A 167 9.36 -16.98 -13.98
CA THR A 167 10.14 -15.83 -13.53
C THR A 167 11.52 -16.28 -12.99
N PRO A 168 12.64 -15.75 -13.52
CA PRO A 168 13.98 -16.12 -13.07
C PRO A 168 14.22 -15.86 -11.58
N LYS A 169 15.05 -16.68 -10.93
CA LYS A 169 15.43 -16.45 -9.52
C LYS A 169 16.39 -15.28 -9.33
N LYS A 170 17.19 -14.94 -10.36
CA LYS A 170 18.16 -13.84 -10.34
C LYS A 170 17.44 -12.51 -10.57
N GLU A 171 17.73 -11.53 -9.72
CA GLU A 171 16.99 -10.28 -9.64
C GLU A 171 17.00 -9.47 -10.95
N GLU A 172 18.17 -9.29 -11.57
CA GLU A 172 18.30 -8.54 -12.84
C GLU A 172 17.52 -9.16 -14.00
N LEU A 173 17.42 -10.49 -14.02
CA LEU A 173 16.65 -11.23 -15.03
C LEU A 173 15.15 -11.25 -14.68
N ALA A 174 14.79 -11.28 -13.40
CA ALA A 174 13.41 -11.19 -12.95
C ALA A 174 12.80 -9.81 -13.28
N ALA A 175 13.58 -8.74 -13.13
CA ALA A 175 13.18 -7.38 -13.48
C ALA A 175 12.83 -7.27 -14.98
N GLY A 176 13.73 -7.73 -15.85
CA GLY A 176 13.52 -7.73 -17.30
C GLY A 176 12.36 -8.65 -17.73
N HIS A 177 12.20 -9.79 -17.07
CA HIS A 177 11.08 -10.70 -17.30
C HIS A 177 9.74 -10.03 -16.93
N LEU A 178 9.59 -9.54 -15.69
CA LEU A 178 8.33 -8.93 -15.22
C LEU A 178 7.94 -7.67 -16.00
N GLN A 179 8.91 -6.90 -16.49
CA GLN A 179 8.69 -5.71 -17.33
C GLN A 179 8.02 -6.02 -18.67
N ILE A 180 8.05 -7.27 -19.14
CA ILE A 180 7.37 -7.69 -20.37
C ILE A 180 5.87 -7.48 -20.27
N PHE A 181 5.27 -7.79 -19.12
CA PHE A 181 3.84 -7.59 -18.90
C PHE A 181 3.41 -6.14 -19.17
N MET A 182 4.20 -5.17 -18.70
CA MET A 182 4.00 -3.75 -18.97
C MET A 182 4.24 -3.42 -20.45
N SER A 183 5.32 -3.93 -21.01
CA SER A 183 5.76 -3.61 -22.38
C SER A 183 4.79 -4.12 -23.46
N SER A 184 4.13 -5.25 -23.21
CA SER A 184 3.08 -5.82 -24.08
C SER A 184 1.70 -5.19 -23.87
N SER A 185 1.58 -4.09 -23.10
CA SER A 185 0.31 -3.43 -22.80
C SER A 185 -0.75 -4.34 -22.16
N ALA A 186 -0.32 -5.42 -21.50
CA ALA A 186 -1.23 -6.39 -20.90
C ALA A 186 -2.16 -5.78 -19.84
N PRO A 187 -1.72 -4.87 -18.95
CA PRO A 187 -2.63 -4.21 -18.01
C PRO A 187 -3.75 -3.45 -18.73
N ALA A 188 -3.41 -2.67 -19.75
CA ALA A 188 -4.37 -1.91 -20.53
C ALA A 188 -5.37 -2.82 -21.25
N ALA A 189 -4.91 -3.89 -21.89
CA ALA A 189 -5.78 -4.86 -22.55
C ALA A 189 -6.79 -5.52 -21.58
N LEU A 190 -6.33 -5.92 -20.40
CA LEU A 190 -7.18 -6.54 -19.38
C LEU A 190 -8.19 -5.55 -18.78
N VAL A 191 -7.79 -4.29 -18.56
CA VAL A 191 -8.71 -3.26 -18.09
C VAL A 191 -9.71 -2.89 -19.19
N MET A 192 -9.29 -2.83 -20.45
CA MET A 192 -10.23 -2.67 -21.58
C MET A 192 -11.28 -3.79 -21.61
N LEU A 193 -10.86 -5.04 -21.35
CA LEU A 193 -11.80 -6.16 -21.24
C LEU A 193 -12.74 -6.00 -20.05
N TYR A 194 -12.24 -5.46 -18.93
CA TYR A 194 -13.05 -5.16 -17.75
C TYR A 194 -14.10 -4.08 -18.01
N MET A 195 -13.74 -3.05 -18.78
CA MET A 195 -14.61 -1.94 -19.18
C MET A 195 -15.47 -2.24 -20.42
N SER A 196 -15.38 -3.45 -20.98
CA SER A 196 -16.12 -3.86 -22.16
C SER A 196 -17.62 -4.00 -21.87
N MET A 197 -18.47 -3.51 -22.79
CA MET A 197 -19.93 -3.66 -22.74
C MET A 197 -20.39 -5.07 -23.12
N GLU A 198 -19.49 -5.92 -23.60
CA GLU A 198 -19.79 -7.29 -24.02
C GLU A 198 -20.14 -8.21 -22.83
N LYS A 199 -21.16 -9.04 -23.00
CA LYS A 199 -21.70 -9.86 -21.91
C LYS A 199 -20.65 -10.83 -21.38
N GLY A 200 -20.38 -10.73 -20.08
CA GLY A 200 -19.44 -11.59 -19.36
C GLY A 200 -17.98 -11.17 -19.44
N ASN A 201 -17.60 -10.23 -20.31
CA ASN A 201 -16.20 -9.78 -20.40
C ASN A 201 -15.70 -9.12 -19.12
N ARG A 202 -16.54 -8.29 -18.48
CA ARG A 202 -16.25 -7.70 -17.17
C ARG A 202 -15.88 -8.76 -16.11
N HIS A 203 -16.68 -9.82 -16.01
CA HIS A 203 -16.40 -10.91 -15.05
C HIS A 203 -15.16 -11.72 -15.42
N ARG A 204 -14.92 -11.98 -16.72
CA ARG A 204 -13.70 -12.65 -17.18
C ARG A 204 -12.44 -11.85 -16.81
N ALA A 205 -12.48 -10.54 -17.05
CA ALA A 205 -11.38 -9.64 -16.74
C ALA A 205 -11.15 -9.50 -15.22
N ASP A 206 -12.21 -9.31 -14.42
CA ASP A 206 -12.11 -9.29 -12.96
C ASP A 206 -11.45 -10.57 -12.44
N SER A 207 -11.93 -11.72 -12.91
CA SER A 207 -11.38 -13.02 -12.53
C SER A 207 -9.92 -13.20 -12.96
N ALA A 208 -9.53 -12.70 -14.13
CA ALA A 208 -8.16 -12.77 -14.64
C ALA A 208 -7.21 -11.85 -13.87
N ILE A 209 -7.60 -10.59 -13.62
CA ILE A 209 -6.79 -9.62 -12.88
C ILE A 209 -6.61 -10.10 -11.43
N ARG A 210 -7.68 -10.54 -10.75
CA ARG A 210 -7.57 -11.13 -9.40
C ARG A 210 -6.68 -12.37 -9.37
N HIS A 211 -6.74 -13.21 -10.40
CA HIS A 211 -5.87 -14.39 -10.52
C HIS A 211 -4.40 -14.01 -10.65
N PHE A 212 -4.08 -13.05 -11.52
CA PHE A 212 -2.71 -12.51 -11.65
C PHE A 212 -2.20 -11.96 -10.31
N LEU A 213 -3.01 -11.12 -9.66
CA LEU A 213 -2.65 -10.52 -8.38
C LEU A 213 -2.44 -11.58 -7.30
N ASN A 214 -3.29 -12.60 -7.21
CA ASN A 214 -3.15 -13.66 -6.22
C ASN A 214 -1.87 -14.50 -6.47
N ILE A 215 -1.66 -14.98 -7.70
CA ILE A 215 -0.46 -15.76 -8.04
C ILE A 215 0.82 -14.94 -7.85
N SER A 216 0.80 -13.64 -8.18
CA SER A 216 1.97 -12.79 -7.96
C SER A 216 2.40 -12.72 -6.49
N GLN A 217 1.47 -12.90 -5.55
CA GLN A 217 1.75 -12.89 -4.11
C GLN A 217 2.23 -14.26 -3.61
N ILE A 218 1.70 -15.35 -4.17
CA ILE A 218 2.02 -16.72 -3.74
C ILE A 218 3.32 -17.21 -4.38
N SER A 219 3.49 -16.96 -5.69
CA SER A 219 4.55 -17.56 -6.49
C SER A 219 5.84 -16.74 -6.54
N LEU A 220 5.76 -15.41 -6.36
CA LEU A 220 6.96 -14.57 -6.38
C LEU A 220 7.57 -14.45 -4.98
N PRO A 221 8.90 -14.61 -4.86
CA PRO A 221 9.62 -14.21 -3.66
C PRO A 221 9.41 -12.72 -3.34
N LYS A 222 9.32 -12.35 -2.05
CA LYS A 222 9.12 -10.95 -1.60
C LYS A 222 10.06 -9.94 -2.27
N ARG A 223 11.32 -10.34 -2.54
CA ARG A 223 12.31 -9.49 -3.22
C ARG A 223 11.98 -9.13 -4.67
N HIS A 224 11.05 -9.84 -5.31
CA HIS A 224 10.59 -9.54 -6.67
C HIS A 224 9.30 -8.71 -6.70
N HIS A 225 8.66 -8.48 -5.54
CA HIS A 225 7.45 -7.66 -5.46
C HIS A 225 7.70 -6.22 -5.92
N ASN A 226 8.94 -5.71 -5.82
CA ASN A 226 9.33 -4.38 -6.30
C ASN A 226 9.22 -4.26 -7.84
N TYR A 227 9.41 -5.36 -8.57
CA TYR A 227 9.28 -5.39 -10.03
C TYR A 227 7.84 -5.70 -10.47
N CYS A 228 7.02 -6.28 -9.60
CA CYS A 228 5.61 -6.53 -9.85
C CYS A 228 4.72 -5.32 -9.47
N ALA A 229 5.09 -4.56 -8.44
CA ALA A 229 4.34 -3.41 -7.97
C ALA A 229 4.00 -2.37 -9.07
N PRO A 230 4.88 -2.04 -10.04
CA PRO A 230 4.52 -1.17 -11.16
C PRO A 230 3.36 -1.68 -12.01
N ILE A 231 3.23 -3.00 -12.17
CA ILE A 231 2.10 -3.62 -12.89
C ILE A 231 0.80 -3.40 -12.11
N VAL A 232 0.83 -3.64 -10.80
CA VAL A 232 -0.35 -3.44 -9.93
C VAL A 232 -0.73 -1.97 -9.85
N LEU A 233 0.25 -1.08 -9.79
CA LEU A 233 0.06 0.37 -9.84
C LEU A 233 -0.61 0.79 -11.16
N GLU A 234 -0.22 0.20 -12.28
CA GLU A 234 -0.85 0.47 -13.58
C GLU A 234 -2.31 0.01 -13.60
N PHE A 235 -2.62 -1.17 -13.07
CA PHE A 235 -4.02 -1.59 -12.89
C PHE A 235 -4.81 -0.59 -12.05
N CYS A 236 -4.26 -0.12 -10.94
CA CYS A 236 -4.91 0.88 -10.09
C CYS A 236 -5.19 2.17 -10.86
N LYS A 237 -4.19 2.70 -11.59
CA LYS A 237 -4.34 3.94 -12.38
C LYS A 237 -5.40 3.80 -13.47
N LEU A 238 -5.37 2.71 -14.22
CA LEU A 238 -6.28 2.48 -15.35
C LEU A 238 -7.73 2.29 -14.89
N ILE A 239 -7.95 1.49 -13.83
CA ILE A 239 -9.29 1.28 -13.29
C ILE A 239 -9.82 2.58 -12.67
N ARG A 240 -8.99 3.31 -11.91
CA ARG A 240 -9.39 4.59 -11.30
C ARG A 240 -9.77 5.66 -12.33
N ARG A 241 -9.10 5.71 -13.48
CA ARG A 241 -9.44 6.67 -14.55
C ARG A 241 -10.78 6.37 -15.23
N ALA A 242 -11.20 5.11 -15.22
CA ALA A 242 -12.35 4.64 -15.98
C ALA A 242 -13.56 4.28 -15.10
N GLY A 243 -13.41 4.26 -13.77
CA GLY A 243 -14.41 3.78 -12.83
C GLY A 243 -14.53 4.63 -11.57
N ASP A 244 -15.39 4.17 -10.67
CA ASP A 244 -15.60 4.74 -9.33
C ASP A 244 -14.43 4.36 -8.40
N GLU A 245 -14.08 5.23 -7.46
CA GLU A 245 -13.11 4.97 -6.40
C GLU A 245 -13.57 3.78 -5.52
N GLU A 246 -14.86 3.48 -5.47
CA GLU A 246 -15.43 2.33 -4.76
C GLU A 246 -15.47 1.03 -5.60
N ASP A 247 -14.85 0.98 -6.79
CA ASP A 247 -14.84 -0.24 -7.60
C ASP A 247 -14.14 -1.42 -6.85
N PRO A 248 -14.80 -2.59 -6.68
CA PRO A 248 -14.24 -3.69 -5.90
C PRO A 248 -12.94 -4.30 -6.45
N LEU A 249 -12.69 -4.17 -7.75
CA LEU A 249 -11.43 -4.60 -8.37
C LEU A 249 -10.34 -3.55 -8.11
N TYR A 250 -10.67 -2.26 -8.20
CA TYR A 250 -9.76 -1.18 -7.81
C TYR A 250 -9.29 -1.34 -6.36
N LEU A 251 -10.21 -1.51 -5.40
CA LEU A 251 -9.88 -1.70 -3.99
C LEU A 251 -8.96 -2.91 -3.77
N TYR A 252 -9.22 -4.02 -4.48
CA TYR A 252 -8.37 -5.22 -4.42
C TYR A 252 -6.97 -4.99 -5.00
N CYS A 253 -6.86 -4.25 -6.12
CA CYS A 253 -5.57 -3.84 -6.69
C CYS A 253 -4.80 -2.94 -5.72
N ARG A 254 -5.48 -1.94 -5.13
CA ARG A 254 -4.90 -0.98 -4.16
C ARG A 254 -4.36 -1.69 -2.92
N SER A 255 -5.13 -2.61 -2.33
CA SER A 255 -4.64 -3.43 -1.19
C SER A 255 -3.46 -4.32 -1.57
N THR A 256 -3.47 -4.91 -2.77
CA THR A 256 -2.35 -5.73 -3.25
C THR A 256 -1.09 -4.88 -3.42
N LEU A 257 -1.22 -3.68 -3.98
CA LEU A 257 -0.12 -2.73 -4.14
C LEU A 257 0.48 -2.34 -2.79
N GLY A 258 -0.36 -1.98 -1.81
CA GLY A 258 0.08 -1.65 -0.46
C GLY A 258 0.94 -2.76 0.17
N MET A 259 0.47 -4.01 0.08
CA MET A 259 1.23 -5.16 0.60
C MET A 259 2.57 -5.38 -0.12
N MET A 260 2.62 -5.21 -1.44
CA MET A 260 3.88 -5.30 -2.19
C MET A 260 4.86 -4.20 -1.77
N LEU A 261 4.38 -2.97 -1.54
CA LEU A 261 5.20 -1.84 -1.07
C LEU A 261 5.73 -2.08 0.36
N GLU A 262 4.92 -2.62 1.26
CA GLU A 262 5.36 -2.95 2.63
C GLU A 262 6.47 -4.00 2.64
N SER A 263 6.38 -5.01 1.75
CA SER A 263 7.39 -6.06 1.64
C SER A 263 8.72 -5.60 1.04
N THR A 264 8.75 -4.42 0.40
CA THR A 264 9.88 -3.88 -0.35
C THR A 264 10.44 -2.65 0.35
N ARG A 265 11.20 -2.84 1.42
CA ARG A 265 11.89 -1.73 2.08
C ARG A 265 12.78 -1.00 1.07
N PRO A 266 12.63 0.33 0.89
CA PRO A 266 13.45 1.09 -0.04
C PRO A 266 14.93 0.91 0.26
N SER A 267 15.66 0.25 -0.64
CA SER A 267 17.13 0.26 -0.63
C SER A 267 17.62 1.55 -1.30
N MET A 268 18.74 2.10 -0.83
CA MET A 268 19.37 3.29 -1.46
C MET A 268 19.64 3.11 -2.96
N LYS A 269 19.75 1.87 -3.46
CA LYS A 269 19.88 1.56 -4.89
C LYS A 269 18.62 1.88 -5.70
N SER A 270 17.43 1.75 -5.11
CA SER A 270 16.13 1.98 -5.77
C SER A 270 15.82 3.47 -5.97
N VAL A 271 16.30 4.34 -5.07
CA VAL A 271 16.03 5.78 -5.10
C VAL A 271 16.79 6.49 -6.24
N ARG A 272 17.96 5.97 -6.65
CA ARG A 272 18.82 6.60 -7.67
C ARG A 272 18.31 6.43 -9.11
N GLY A 273 17.29 5.60 -9.35
CA GLY A 273 16.78 5.24 -10.68
C GLY A 273 15.27 5.36 -10.84
N GLY A 274 14.63 6.39 -10.25
CA GLY A 274 13.19 6.67 -10.47
C GLY A 274 12.32 6.70 -9.21
N GLY A 275 12.87 6.56 -8.01
CA GLY A 275 12.10 6.58 -6.75
C GLY A 275 11.24 7.85 -6.53
N ALA A 276 11.69 9.00 -7.05
CA ALA A 276 10.90 10.23 -7.04
C ALA A 276 9.62 10.12 -7.87
N ILE A 277 9.64 9.42 -8.99
CA ILE A 277 8.46 9.19 -9.85
C ILE A 277 7.46 8.31 -9.11
N VAL A 278 7.94 7.21 -8.50
CA VAL A 278 7.09 6.29 -7.73
C VAL A 278 6.41 7.01 -6.56
N MET A 279 7.09 7.95 -5.87
CA MET A 279 6.46 8.77 -4.83
C MET A 279 5.31 9.64 -5.36
N LYS A 280 5.52 10.32 -6.50
CA LYS A 280 4.46 11.13 -7.12
C LYS A 280 3.26 10.29 -7.53
N GLU A 281 3.51 9.07 -7.98
CA GLU A 281 2.45 8.15 -8.39
C GLU A 281 1.68 7.54 -7.22
N ILE A 282 2.29 7.40 -6.04
CA ILE A 282 1.64 6.89 -4.83
C ILE A 282 0.80 7.98 -4.13
N PHE A 283 1.20 9.25 -4.23
CA PHE A 283 0.56 10.34 -3.49
C PHE A 283 -0.97 10.43 -3.65
N PRO A 284 -1.55 10.29 -4.87
CA PRO A 284 -3.00 10.31 -5.06
C PRO A 284 -3.74 9.23 -4.26
N PHE A 285 -3.11 8.08 -4.02
CA PHE A 285 -3.70 7.02 -3.19
C PHE A 285 -3.68 7.41 -1.70
N ILE A 286 -2.61 8.05 -1.22
CA ILE A 286 -2.54 8.53 0.17
C ILE A 286 -3.62 9.58 0.42
N SER A 287 -3.80 10.52 -0.50
CA SER A 287 -4.81 11.58 -0.39
C SER A 287 -6.25 11.02 -0.41
N GLU A 288 -6.54 10.07 -1.31
CA GLU A 288 -7.82 9.37 -1.35
C GLU A 288 -8.10 8.65 -0.02
N MET A 289 -7.12 7.89 0.46
CA MET A 289 -7.22 7.13 1.71
C MET A 289 -7.37 8.03 2.94
N ALA A 290 -6.64 9.14 3.00
CA ALA A 290 -6.81 10.12 4.06
C ALA A 290 -8.22 10.71 4.07
N SER A 291 -8.78 11.01 2.89
CA SER A 291 -10.13 11.54 2.75
C SER A 291 -11.18 10.53 3.22
N ARG A 292 -11.05 9.25 2.82
CA ARG A 292 -11.90 8.14 3.28
C ARG A 292 -11.82 7.97 4.80
N LEU A 293 -10.61 7.89 5.35
CA LEU A 293 -10.40 7.77 6.80
C LEU A 293 -10.99 8.96 7.56
N CYS A 294 -10.83 10.18 7.06
CA CYS A 294 -11.39 11.38 7.68
C CYS A 294 -12.92 11.37 7.71
N ARG A 295 -13.56 10.91 6.62
CA ARG A 295 -15.00 10.70 6.54
C ARG A 295 -15.46 9.61 7.51
N ASP A 296 -14.83 8.45 7.48
CA ASP A 296 -15.24 7.29 8.28
C ASP A 296 -15.00 7.51 9.78
N LEU A 297 -13.96 8.27 10.15
CA LEU A 297 -13.77 8.77 11.51
C LEU A 297 -14.94 9.65 11.97
N GLY A 298 -15.41 10.57 11.11
CA GLY A 298 -16.60 11.36 11.39
C GLY A 298 -17.84 10.49 11.65
N LEU A 299 -18.11 9.54 10.76
CA LEU A 299 -19.26 8.63 10.86
C LEU A 299 -19.21 7.72 12.11
N SER A 300 -18.01 7.38 12.57
CA SER A 300 -17.85 6.53 13.77
C SER A 300 -18.35 7.16 15.07
N MET A 301 -18.59 8.47 15.05
CA MET A 301 -19.17 9.22 16.17
C MET A 301 -20.70 9.35 16.10
N GLU A 302 -21.30 9.14 14.93
CA GLU A 302 -22.73 9.40 14.69
C GLU A 302 -23.62 8.17 14.91
N THR A 303 -23.14 6.96 14.60
CA THR A 303 -23.96 5.73 14.68
C THR A 303 -23.26 4.59 15.43
N PRO A 304 -23.85 4.04 16.50
CA PRO A 304 -23.34 2.85 17.16
C PRO A 304 -23.45 1.59 16.28
N GLY A 305 -22.36 0.82 16.16
CA GLY A 305 -22.42 -0.59 15.76
C GLY A 305 -21.87 -0.97 14.38
N THR A 306 -21.83 -0.10 13.38
CA THR A 306 -21.38 -0.48 12.01
C THR A 306 -20.57 0.57 11.25
N ALA A 307 -20.58 1.85 11.66
CA ALA A 307 -19.84 2.89 10.96
C ALA A 307 -18.47 3.15 11.60
N GLY A 308 -17.44 3.24 10.77
CA GLY A 308 -16.11 3.66 11.17
C GLY A 308 -15.01 3.20 10.21
N PRO A 309 -13.75 3.60 10.47
CA PRO A 309 -12.65 3.29 9.57
C PRO A 309 -12.50 1.78 9.35
N LEU A 310 -12.45 1.36 8.09
CA LEU A 310 -12.25 -0.04 7.75
C LEU A 310 -10.81 -0.47 8.02
N SER A 311 -10.63 -1.68 8.56
CA SER A 311 -9.29 -2.21 8.82
C SER A 311 -8.44 -2.38 7.56
N SER A 312 -9.07 -2.70 6.41
CA SER A 312 -8.38 -2.74 5.12
C SER A 312 -7.86 -1.37 4.72
N ASP A 313 -8.64 -0.33 4.96
CA ASP A 313 -8.29 1.03 4.55
C ASP A 313 -7.15 1.59 5.41
N VAL A 314 -7.21 1.35 6.73
CA VAL A 314 -6.14 1.74 7.65
C VAL A 314 -4.84 1.02 7.29
N ARG A 315 -4.90 -0.30 7.01
CA ARG A 315 -3.73 -1.07 6.58
C ARG A 315 -3.13 -0.52 5.29
N ASP A 316 -3.96 -0.25 4.30
CA ASP A 316 -3.49 0.24 3.01
C ASP A 316 -2.89 1.65 3.16
N PHE A 317 -3.54 2.55 3.91
CA PHE A 317 -3.00 3.87 4.27
C PHE A 317 -1.64 3.76 4.95
N THR A 318 -1.52 2.91 5.99
CA THR A 318 -0.25 2.60 6.66
C THR A 318 0.82 2.16 5.67
N ALA A 319 0.52 1.24 4.75
CA ALA A 319 1.50 0.74 3.80
C ALA A 319 2.03 1.84 2.85
N PHE A 320 1.14 2.67 2.31
CA PHE A 320 1.54 3.78 1.43
C PHE A 320 2.30 4.88 2.18
N VAL A 321 1.81 5.27 3.37
CA VAL A 321 2.46 6.28 4.21
C VAL A 321 3.83 5.79 4.68
N LEU A 322 3.96 4.56 5.15
CA LEU A 322 5.25 3.99 5.56
C LEU A 322 6.26 3.98 4.41
N SER A 323 5.82 3.60 3.21
CA SER A 323 6.65 3.64 2.00
C SER A 323 7.13 5.07 1.71
N LEU A 324 6.20 6.03 1.66
CA LEU A 324 6.50 7.44 1.43
C LEU A 324 7.46 7.99 2.50
N ARG A 325 7.18 7.76 3.78
CA ARG A 325 8.01 8.21 4.92
C ARG A 325 9.42 7.64 4.86
N THR A 326 9.55 6.37 4.50
CA THR A 326 10.87 5.73 4.34
C THR A 326 11.64 6.38 3.18
N MET A 327 10.97 6.67 2.06
CA MET A 327 11.60 7.37 0.93
C MET A 327 11.99 8.81 1.27
N ILE A 328 11.12 9.58 1.95
CA ILE A 328 11.42 10.92 2.45
C ILE A 328 12.62 10.86 3.38
N THR A 329 12.64 9.92 4.34
CA THR A 329 13.76 9.76 5.27
C THR A 329 15.06 9.54 4.51
N VAL A 330 15.10 8.62 3.54
CA VAL A 330 16.28 8.35 2.71
C VAL A 330 16.75 9.56 1.90
N LEU A 331 15.83 10.39 1.39
CA LEU A 331 16.14 11.58 0.61
C LEU A 331 16.58 12.79 1.46
N VAL A 332 16.00 12.92 2.66
CA VAL A 332 16.16 14.08 3.54
C VAL A 332 17.20 13.83 4.64
N SER A 333 17.75 12.60 4.76
CA SER A 333 18.69 12.12 5.79
C SER A 333 19.88 13.04 6.15
N PHE A 334 20.18 14.07 5.36
CA PHE A 334 21.28 15.00 5.59
C PHE A 334 20.86 16.43 6.00
N LYS A 335 19.56 16.74 6.15
CA LYS A 335 19.09 18.13 6.33
C LYS A 335 18.13 18.36 7.53
N GLY A 336 17.99 17.41 8.46
CA GLY A 336 17.16 17.58 9.67
C GLY A 336 15.65 17.54 9.42
N LEU A 337 14.84 17.97 10.42
CA LEU A 337 13.38 18.05 10.32
C LEU A 337 12.94 19.07 9.27
N ILE A 338 11.82 18.81 8.60
CA ILE A 338 11.29 19.68 7.54
C ILE A 338 10.53 20.86 8.18
N PRO A 339 10.88 22.11 7.86
CA PRO A 339 10.13 23.28 8.33
C PRO A 339 8.68 23.26 7.86
N VAL A 340 7.76 23.69 8.72
CA VAL A 340 6.32 23.73 8.42
C VAL A 340 5.91 24.93 7.56
N THR A 341 6.69 26.01 7.57
CA THR A 341 6.42 27.20 6.76
C THR A 341 6.93 27.01 5.34
N PHE A 342 6.04 26.62 4.44
CA PHE A 342 6.27 26.58 3.00
C PHE A 342 6.13 27.99 2.41
N VAL A 343 7.04 28.91 2.75
CA VAL A 343 7.03 30.27 2.19
C VAL A 343 7.58 30.22 0.76
N GLU A 344 6.80 30.72 -0.20
CA GLU A 344 7.28 31.01 -1.55
C GLU A 344 8.48 31.97 -1.46
N GLY A 345 9.69 31.44 -1.73
CA GLY A 345 10.92 32.25 -1.82
C GLY A 345 12.03 31.87 -0.84
N GLU A 346 11.72 31.41 0.38
CA GLU A 346 12.74 31.06 1.40
C GLU A 346 12.51 29.71 2.11
N GLY A 347 11.57 28.89 1.63
CA GLY A 347 11.34 27.51 2.10
C GLY A 347 12.30 26.48 1.48
N TYR A 348 12.63 25.46 2.27
CA TYR A 348 13.49 24.30 1.96
C TYR A 348 13.58 23.92 0.47
N LYS A 349 14.69 24.26 -0.20
CA LYS A 349 14.92 23.92 -1.62
C LYS A 349 15.22 22.43 -1.78
N HIS A 350 14.19 21.58 -1.81
CA HIS A 350 14.24 20.26 -2.45
C HIS A 350 13.35 20.29 -3.71
N PRO A 351 13.89 20.68 -4.88
CA PRO A 351 13.11 21.08 -6.05
C PRO A 351 12.22 19.99 -6.67
N VAL A 352 12.32 18.74 -6.22
CA VAL A 352 11.59 17.61 -6.79
C VAL A 352 10.32 17.22 -6.02
N LEU A 353 10.21 17.56 -4.73
CA LEU A 353 9.21 16.98 -3.80
C LEU A 353 8.50 18.00 -2.87
N ALA A 354 8.64 19.30 -3.13
CA ALA A 354 8.10 20.32 -2.22
C ALA A 354 6.58 20.21 -2.04
N GLN A 355 5.85 19.97 -3.14
CA GLN A 355 4.39 19.85 -3.13
C GLN A 355 3.92 18.60 -2.36
N GLU A 356 4.53 17.44 -2.59
CA GLU A 356 4.15 16.19 -1.93
C GLU A 356 4.40 16.23 -0.42
N LEU A 357 5.47 16.93 0.01
CA LEU A 357 5.75 17.17 1.42
C LEU A 357 4.74 18.14 2.05
N GLU A 358 4.33 19.17 1.34
CA GLU A 358 3.29 20.09 1.80
C GLU A 358 1.94 19.38 1.94
N PHE A 359 1.52 18.64 0.91
CA PHE A 359 0.27 17.89 0.96
C PHE A 359 0.26 16.80 2.04
N LEU A 360 1.37 16.12 2.29
CA LEU A 360 1.45 15.16 3.41
C LEU A 360 1.29 15.85 4.77
N TYR A 361 1.81 17.08 4.92
CA TYR A 361 1.61 17.86 6.13
C TYR A 361 0.14 18.29 6.29
N LEU A 362 -0.52 18.72 5.21
CA LEU A 362 -1.96 19.04 5.23
C LEU A 362 -2.80 17.82 5.62
N ILE A 363 -2.51 16.65 5.04
CA ILE A 363 -3.15 15.37 5.41
C ILE A 363 -2.98 15.08 6.90
N PHE A 364 -1.78 15.29 7.45
CA PHE A 364 -1.53 15.12 8.88
C PHE A 364 -2.39 16.05 9.73
N ILE A 365 -2.46 17.34 9.39
CA ILE A 365 -3.26 18.32 10.13
C ILE A 365 -4.74 17.96 10.09
N ASP A 366 -5.28 17.65 8.92
CA ASP A 366 -6.70 17.34 8.75
C ASP A 366 -7.10 16.07 9.50
N LEU A 367 -6.31 15.00 9.37
CA LEU A 367 -6.56 13.75 10.10
C LEU A 367 -6.35 13.89 11.60
N LEU A 368 -5.34 14.64 12.05
CA LEU A 368 -5.11 14.88 13.47
C LEU A 368 -6.26 15.70 14.08
N LYS A 369 -6.74 16.72 13.37
CA LYS A 369 -7.91 17.50 13.79
C LYS A 369 -9.15 16.61 13.91
N ARG A 370 -9.43 15.81 12.88
CA ARG A 370 -10.56 14.88 12.92
C ARG A 370 -10.42 13.86 14.06
N MET A 371 -9.21 13.38 14.32
CA MET A 371 -8.94 12.48 15.43
C MET A 371 -9.17 13.16 16.79
N ASP A 372 -8.76 14.42 16.97
CA ASP A 372 -9.05 15.20 18.19
C ASP A 372 -10.56 15.32 18.42
N GLU A 373 -11.34 15.65 17.37
CA GLU A 373 -12.81 15.69 17.44
C GLU A 373 -13.39 14.33 17.90
N CYS A 374 -12.93 13.23 17.30
CA CYS A 374 -13.36 11.88 17.64
C CYS A 374 -12.99 11.47 19.08
N LEU A 375 -11.78 11.78 19.53
CA LEU A 375 -11.30 11.45 20.87
C LEU A 375 -12.04 12.25 21.95
N ARG A 376 -12.30 13.55 21.72
CA ARG A 376 -13.11 14.38 22.62
C ARG A 376 -14.56 13.90 22.69
N GLY A 377 -15.13 13.51 21.55
CA GLY A 377 -16.47 12.91 21.52
C GLY A 377 -16.53 11.58 22.28
N MET A 378 -15.48 10.77 22.19
CA MET A 378 -15.34 9.53 22.96
C MET A 378 -15.25 9.81 24.47
N ASP A 379 -14.49 10.83 24.89
CA ASP A 379 -14.45 11.25 26.30
C ASP A 379 -15.84 11.61 26.84
N GLY A 380 -16.63 12.35 26.07
CA GLY A 380 -18.02 12.65 26.40
C GLY A 380 -18.87 11.39 26.63
N ASN A 381 -18.77 10.41 25.73
CA ASN A 381 -19.50 9.14 25.83
C ASN A 381 -19.05 8.26 27.01
N LEU A 382 -17.76 8.27 27.36
CA LEU A 382 -17.25 7.52 28.51
C LEU A 382 -17.73 8.09 29.84
N ILE A 383 -17.93 9.42 29.93
CA ILE A 383 -18.50 10.08 31.11
C ILE A 383 -19.98 9.69 31.29
N VAL A 384 -20.75 9.64 30.20
CA VAL A 384 -22.17 9.23 30.25
C VAL A 384 -22.33 7.77 30.71
N LYS A 385 -21.42 6.86 30.32
CA LYS A 385 -21.42 5.45 30.75
C LYS A 385 -21.26 5.26 32.27
N GLN A 386 -20.60 6.16 32.98
CA GLN A 386 -20.53 6.10 34.45
C GLN A 386 -21.90 6.33 35.12
N LYS A 387 -22.92 6.78 34.37
CA LYS A 387 -24.25 7.10 34.89
C LYS A 387 -25.36 6.08 34.54
N GLY A 388 -25.05 4.92 33.97
CA GLY A 388 -25.93 3.74 34.07
C GLY A 388 -26.59 3.19 32.79
N GLU A 389 -26.03 3.38 31.59
CA GLU A 389 -26.49 2.67 30.39
C GLU A 389 -25.49 1.60 29.91
N GLY A 390 -26.01 0.48 29.39
CA GLY A 390 -25.28 -0.72 28.99
C GLY A 390 -24.16 -0.50 27.96
N GLU A 391 -23.32 -1.52 27.77
CA GLU A 391 -22.10 -1.39 26.97
C GLU A 391 -22.38 -1.24 25.46
N VAL A 392 -22.58 0.00 25.00
CA VAL A 392 -22.61 0.31 23.57
C VAL A 392 -21.22 0.04 22.97
N VAL A 393 -21.16 -0.93 22.06
CA VAL A 393 -19.93 -1.36 21.35
C VAL A 393 -19.77 -0.54 20.07
N TYR A 394 -18.84 0.40 20.09
CA TYR A 394 -18.41 1.13 18.90
C TYR A 394 -17.30 0.33 18.21
N SER A 395 -17.64 -0.37 17.13
CA SER A 395 -16.69 -1.15 16.31
C SER A 395 -15.67 -0.24 15.60
N GLY A 396 -16.07 0.98 15.23
CA GLY A 396 -15.24 1.98 14.55
C GLY A 396 -14.01 2.43 15.34
N TRP A 397 -14.04 2.39 16.68
CA TRP A 397 -12.92 2.82 17.53
C TRP A 397 -11.72 1.87 17.47
N SER A 398 -11.93 0.64 17.01
CA SER A 398 -10.88 -0.40 16.98
C SER A 398 -9.67 -0.02 16.13
N GLN A 399 -9.82 0.92 15.20
CA GLN A 399 -8.76 1.37 14.30
C GLN A 399 -8.03 2.64 14.77
N TYR A 400 -8.49 3.32 15.83
CA TYR A 400 -7.96 4.63 16.21
C TYR A 400 -6.48 4.56 16.59
N LEU A 401 -6.06 3.53 17.33
CA LEU A 401 -4.65 3.35 17.70
C LEU A 401 -3.72 3.20 16.48
N ALA A 402 -4.19 2.50 15.44
CA ALA A 402 -3.42 2.33 14.21
C ALA A 402 -3.30 3.64 13.43
N ILE A 403 -4.39 4.42 13.33
CA ILE A 403 -4.37 5.75 12.69
C ILE A 403 -3.46 6.71 13.48
N LEU A 404 -3.59 6.74 14.81
CA LEU A 404 -2.73 7.54 15.69
C LEU A 404 -1.25 7.19 15.55
N LYS A 405 -0.92 5.91 15.39
CA LYS A 405 0.45 5.46 15.15
C LYS A 405 1.01 6.03 13.84
N GLU A 406 0.22 6.05 12.77
CA GLU A 406 0.67 6.65 11.51
C GLU A 406 0.83 8.18 11.62
N LEU A 407 -0.10 8.86 12.29
CA LEU A 407 -0.01 10.30 12.53
C LEU A 407 1.23 10.64 13.37
N HIS A 408 1.51 9.88 14.42
CA HIS A 408 2.76 9.99 15.19
C HIS A 408 3.97 9.85 14.26
N GLY A 409 3.93 8.85 13.38
CA GLY A 409 4.97 8.62 12.40
C GLY A 409 5.21 9.78 11.44
N ILE A 410 4.14 10.40 10.92
CA ILE A 410 4.23 11.58 10.05
C ILE A 410 4.75 12.79 10.85
N SER A 411 4.32 12.94 12.11
CA SER A 411 4.72 14.05 12.98
C SER A 411 6.25 14.14 13.19
N LYS A 412 6.95 13.00 13.16
CA LYS A 412 8.42 12.92 13.30
C LYS A 412 9.19 13.50 12.10
N ILE A 413 8.52 13.86 11.01
CA ILE A 413 9.14 14.39 9.78
C ILE A 413 9.23 15.92 9.82
N TYR A 414 8.25 16.56 10.45
CA TYR A 414 8.06 18.01 10.41
C TYR A 414 8.41 18.65 11.74
N GLN A 415 9.02 19.83 11.67
CA GLN A 415 9.37 20.60 12.85
C GLN A 415 8.11 21.07 13.60
N GLY A 416 8.00 20.74 14.89
CA GLY A 416 6.88 21.15 15.75
C GLY A 416 5.60 20.32 15.62
N ALA A 417 5.47 19.47 14.60
CA ALA A 417 4.30 18.60 14.42
C ALA A 417 4.16 17.57 15.54
N GLU A 418 5.28 17.07 16.08
CA GLU A 418 5.27 16.12 17.19
C GLU A 418 4.62 16.72 18.47
N GLU A 419 4.92 17.98 18.81
CA GLU A 419 4.30 18.64 19.97
C GLU A 419 2.81 18.92 19.73
N GLN A 420 2.39 19.20 18.49
CA GLN A 420 0.97 19.31 18.14
C GLN A 420 0.25 17.97 18.38
N PHE A 421 0.83 16.87 17.88
CA PHE A 421 0.31 15.52 18.08
C PHE A 421 0.18 15.16 19.57
N TRP A 422 1.24 15.36 20.35
CA TRP A 422 1.21 15.07 21.79
C TRP A 422 0.23 15.96 22.56
N THR A 423 0.03 17.21 22.14
CA THR A 423 -0.93 18.12 22.77
C THR A 423 -2.36 17.62 22.61
N VAL A 424 -2.72 17.09 21.43
CA VAL A 424 -4.03 16.43 21.21
C VAL A 424 -4.21 15.25 22.17
N LEU A 425 -3.21 14.35 22.24
CA LEU A 425 -3.30 13.17 23.11
C LEU A 425 -3.33 13.52 24.61
N ARG A 426 -2.68 14.62 25.02
CA ARG A 426 -2.72 15.09 26.40
C ARG A 426 -4.11 15.58 26.80
N HIS A 427 -4.81 16.26 25.89
CA HIS A 427 -6.19 16.70 26.12
C HIS A 427 -7.20 15.55 26.14
N SER A 428 -6.96 14.50 25.35
CA SER A 428 -7.82 13.31 25.28
C SER A 428 -7.22 12.07 25.93
N LYS A 429 -6.54 12.28 27.06
CA LYS A 429 -5.86 11.23 27.84
C LYS A 429 -6.79 10.07 28.21
N THR A 430 -8.02 10.37 28.63
CA THR A 430 -8.97 9.36 29.09
C THR A 430 -9.41 8.44 27.94
N ALA A 431 -9.79 9.01 26.80
CA ALA A 431 -10.11 8.26 25.58
C ALA A 431 -8.92 7.41 25.13
N LEU A 432 -7.70 7.96 25.09
CA LEU A 432 -6.50 7.20 24.72
C LEU A 432 -6.28 6.00 25.65
N CYS A 433 -6.35 6.19 26.96
CA CYS A 433 -6.21 5.09 27.92
C CYS A 433 -7.27 4.00 27.71
N ALA A 434 -8.53 4.38 27.47
CA ALA A 434 -9.59 3.42 27.19
C ALA A 434 -9.35 2.65 25.88
N LEU A 435 -8.86 3.32 24.84
CA LEU A 435 -8.48 2.67 23.58
C LEU A 435 -7.37 1.64 23.79
N ILE A 436 -6.34 1.98 24.57
CA ILE A 436 -5.23 1.08 24.90
C ILE A 436 -5.76 -0.18 25.58
N ILE A 437 -6.56 -0.04 26.64
CA ILE A 437 -7.08 -1.20 27.39
C ILE A 437 -7.99 -2.08 26.53
N LYS A 438 -8.80 -1.48 25.66
CA LYS A 438 -9.83 -2.21 24.91
C LYS A 438 -9.33 -2.83 23.60
N TYR A 439 -8.43 -2.17 22.88
CA TYR A 439 -8.12 -2.52 21.49
C TYR A 439 -6.64 -2.84 21.23
N ALA A 440 -5.72 -2.55 22.15
CA ALA A 440 -4.32 -2.87 21.93
C ALA A 440 -4.11 -4.39 21.85
N LYS A 441 -3.40 -4.86 20.81
CA LYS A 441 -3.06 -6.27 20.63
C LYS A 441 -1.57 -6.48 20.80
N ARG A 442 -1.19 -7.68 21.27
CA ARG A 442 0.21 -8.11 21.43
C ARG A 442 1.01 -8.18 20.12
N ALA A 443 0.34 -8.34 18.98
CA ALA A 443 0.98 -8.39 17.68
C ALA A 443 1.36 -7.00 17.14
N ASP A 444 0.75 -5.94 17.69
CA ASP A 444 0.98 -4.58 17.24
C ASP A 444 2.16 -3.96 18.02
N ASP A 445 2.88 -3.05 17.39
CA ASP A 445 3.94 -2.29 18.05
C ASP A 445 3.38 -1.00 18.68
N HIS A 446 3.35 -0.99 20.01
CA HIS A 446 2.86 0.11 20.86
C HIS A 446 3.99 0.88 21.56
N GLN A 447 5.26 0.68 21.20
CA GLN A 447 6.39 1.31 21.90
C GLN A 447 6.33 2.84 21.88
N TRP A 448 5.78 3.40 20.80
CA TRP A 448 5.60 4.84 20.65
C TRP A 448 4.74 5.47 21.75
N LEU A 449 3.77 4.75 22.32
CA LEU A 449 2.95 5.23 23.43
C LEU A 449 3.72 5.37 24.75
N LEU A 450 4.90 4.76 24.86
CA LEU A 450 5.75 4.81 26.04
C LEU A 450 6.76 5.97 25.99
N GLU A 451 6.88 6.68 24.86
CA GLU A 451 7.76 7.84 24.71
C GLU A 451 7.35 9.01 25.63
N ARG A 452 6.05 9.18 25.88
CA ARG A 452 5.47 10.25 26.71
C ARG A 452 4.58 9.69 27.81
N LYS A 453 5.01 9.81 29.07
CA LYS A 453 4.27 9.27 30.24
C LYS A 453 3.07 10.13 30.64
N ASP A 454 3.03 11.39 30.23
CA ASP A 454 1.97 12.35 30.57
C ASP A 454 0.64 12.03 29.90
N VAL A 455 0.65 11.39 28.72
CA VAL A 455 -0.54 11.03 27.94
C VAL A 455 -1.16 9.68 28.33
N THR A 456 -0.53 8.90 29.21
CA THR A 456 -1.04 7.61 29.68
C THR A 456 -1.23 7.61 31.20
N ASP A 457 -2.07 6.71 31.72
CA ASP A 457 -2.27 6.49 33.15
C ASP A 457 -1.51 5.24 33.62
N PHE A 458 -1.68 4.89 34.90
CA PHE A 458 -1.03 3.70 35.45
C PHE A 458 -1.55 2.40 34.82
N GLU A 459 -2.87 2.27 34.64
CA GLU A 459 -3.48 1.02 34.20
C GLU A 459 -3.20 0.73 32.72
N SER A 460 -3.23 1.75 31.86
CA SER A 460 -2.89 1.61 30.44
C SER A 460 -1.41 1.26 30.26
N ARG A 461 -0.49 1.86 31.02
CA ARG A 461 0.93 1.48 31.02
C ARG A 461 1.16 0.07 31.56
N ARG A 462 0.47 -0.32 32.64
CA ARG A 462 0.52 -1.69 33.17
C ARG A 462 0.03 -2.68 32.13
N HIS A 463 -1.06 -2.39 31.44
CA HIS A 463 -1.61 -3.23 30.37
C HIS A 463 -0.60 -3.40 29.22
N LEU A 464 -0.03 -2.30 28.73
CA LEU A 464 1.04 -2.32 27.71
C LEU A 464 2.23 -3.17 28.15
N ALA A 465 2.72 -2.98 29.39
CA ALA A 465 3.81 -3.78 29.93
C ALA A 465 3.46 -5.27 30.01
N MET A 466 2.26 -5.62 30.46
CA MET A 466 1.79 -7.01 30.54
C MET A 466 1.66 -7.68 29.17
N MET A 467 1.45 -6.90 28.10
CA MET A 467 1.44 -7.41 26.73
C MET A 467 2.83 -7.72 26.17
N MET A 468 3.89 -7.09 26.72
CA MET A 468 5.28 -7.36 26.31
C MET A 468 5.78 -8.74 26.78
N PHE A 469 5.17 -9.30 27.83
CA PHE A 469 5.50 -10.65 28.30
C PHE A 469 4.82 -11.73 27.44
N PRO A 470 5.44 -12.92 27.26
CA PRO A 470 4.81 -14.07 26.60
C PRO A 470 3.43 -14.41 27.20
N LYS A 471 2.55 -15.07 26.44
CA LYS A 471 1.30 -15.58 27.02
C LYS A 471 1.69 -16.69 28.00
N ALA A 472 1.21 -16.60 29.24
CA ALA A 472 1.37 -17.70 30.19
C ALA A 472 0.75 -18.97 29.58
N LYS A 473 1.54 -20.04 29.48
CA LYS A 473 1.03 -21.36 29.12
C LYS A 473 0.10 -21.80 30.26
N LYS A 474 -1.08 -22.32 29.93
CA LYS A 474 -2.01 -22.88 30.93
C LYS A 474 -1.74 -24.36 31.24
N ASP A 475 -0.69 -24.93 30.66
CA ASP A 475 -0.33 -26.32 30.88
C ASP A 475 0.42 -26.45 32.20
N TYR A 476 -0.33 -26.79 33.25
CA TYR A 476 0.18 -27.10 34.59
C TYR A 476 1.20 -28.25 34.63
N ARG A 477 1.42 -28.96 33.52
CA ARG A 477 2.38 -30.07 33.40
C ARG A 477 3.83 -29.64 33.18
N GLU A 478 4.07 -28.36 32.87
CA GLU A 478 5.41 -27.81 32.61
C GLU A 478 5.88 -26.85 33.72
N LEU A 479 5.23 -26.82 34.89
CA LEU A 479 5.59 -25.90 35.98
C LEU A 479 6.95 -26.25 36.59
N HIS A 480 7.67 -25.23 37.05
CA HIS A 480 8.88 -25.42 37.85
C HIS A 480 8.50 -25.81 39.28
N GLU A 481 8.69 -27.08 39.63
CA GLU A 481 8.32 -27.64 40.92
C GLU A 481 9.39 -27.38 41.99
N MET A 482 8.94 -26.94 43.18
CA MET A 482 9.78 -26.54 44.29
C MET A 482 9.23 -27.12 45.59
N LEU A 483 9.94 -28.09 46.17
CA LEU A 483 9.63 -28.65 47.48
C LEU A 483 10.51 -28.00 48.55
N ILE A 484 9.91 -27.18 49.42
CA ILE A 484 10.62 -26.29 50.34
C ILE A 484 10.37 -26.66 51.81
N ASP A 485 11.44 -26.72 52.59
CA ASP A 485 11.37 -26.74 54.06
C ASP A 485 11.20 -25.32 54.61
N ARG A 486 10.16 -25.07 55.41
CA ARG A 486 9.92 -23.74 56.03
C ARG A 486 11.13 -23.23 56.82
N SER A 487 11.90 -24.12 57.46
CA SER A 487 13.09 -23.74 58.25
C SER A 487 14.25 -23.24 57.39
N GLN A 488 14.28 -23.59 56.10
CA GLN A 488 15.32 -23.21 55.14
C GLN A 488 14.74 -22.45 53.94
N LEU A 489 13.60 -21.79 54.13
CA LEU A 489 12.80 -21.14 53.08
C LEU A 489 13.65 -20.38 52.06
N LEU A 490 14.45 -19.41 52.51
CA LEU A 490 15.20 -18.52 51.63
C LEU A 490 16.31 -19.27 50.88
N ALA A 491 17.06 -20.14 51.56
CA ALA A 491 18.18 -20.86 50.99
C ALA A 491 17.72 -21.88 49.92
N GLN A 492 16.69 -22.68 50.22
CA GLN A 492 16.15 -23.66 49.27
C GLN A 492 15.45 -22.98 48.10
N SER A 493 14.64 -21.92 48.37
CA SER A 493 14.01 -21.15 47.29
C SER A 493 15.03 -20.59 46.31
N PHE A 494 16.13 -20.05 46.83
CA PHE A 494 17.22 -19.53 46.01
C PHE A 494 17.89 -20.64 45.19
N GLU A 495 18.18 -21.80 45.78
CA GLU A 495 18.80 -22.93 45.08
C GLU A 495 17.93 -23.45 43.91
N TYR A 496 16.61 -23.58 44.13
CA TYR A 496 15.68 -23.99 43.07
C TYR A 496 15.60 -22.98 41.93
N ILE A 497 15.52 -21.67 42.23
CA ILE A 497 15.40 -20.62 41.21
C ILE A 497 16.72 -20.45 40.46
N GLN A 498 17.86 -20.49 41.16
CA GLN A 498 19.18 -20.32 40.55
C GLN A 498 19.49 -21.40 39.52
N ARG A 499 19.03 -22.64 39.76
CA ARG A 499 19.22 -23.77 38.84
C ARG A 499 18.16 -23.85 37.75
N ALA A 500 17.11 -23.03 37.83
CA ALA A 500 16.01 -23.07 36.88
C ALA A 500 16.41 -22.45 35.54
N GLU A 501 16.01 -23.09 34.44
CA GLU A 501 16.08 -22.46 33.13
C GLU A 501 15.03 -21.34 33.01
N SER A 502 15.35 -20.26 32.30
CA SER A 502 14.40 -19.15 32.06
C SER A 502 13.06 -19.64 31.48
N LYS A 503 13.08 -20.67 30.61
CA LYS A 503 11.86 -21.25 30.04
C LYS A 503 10.98 -21.94 31.09
N SER A 504 11.58 -22.60 32.07
CA SER A 504 10.88 -23.26 33.18
C SER A 504 10.18 -22.24 34.07
N LEU A 505 10.90 -21.15 34.43
CA LEU A 505 10.31 -20.06 35.23
C LEU A 505 9.16 -19.35 34.51
N HIS A 506 9.22 -19.22 33.18
CA HIS A 506 8.14 -18.65 32.37
C HIS A 506 6.90 -19.57 32.26
N ALA A 507 7.04 -20.87 32.48
CA ALA A 507 5.92 -21.80 32.49
C ALA A 507 5.06 -21.66 33.77
N GLY A 508 5.66 -21.14 34.84
CA GLY A 508 5.03 -20.90 36.14
C GLY A 508 5.72 -21.71 37.25
N LEU A 509 5.38 -21.42 38.50
CA LEU A 509 5.94 -22.07 39.67
C LEU A 509 4.90 -22.96 40.34
N PHE A 510 5.31 -24.15 40.75
CA PHE A 510 4.56 -25.02 41.66
C PHE A 510 5.35 -25.15 42.96
N VAL A 511 4.75 -24.78 44.09
CA VAL A 511 5.41 -24.79 45.40
C VAL A 511 4.64 -25.69 46.35
N GLU A 512 5.39 -26.55 47.05
CA GLU A 512 4.90 -27.42 48.11
C GLU A 512 5.81 -27.28 49.34
N PHE A 513 5.22 -27.21 50.53
CA PHE A 513 5.99 -27.21 51.78
C PHE A 513 6.13 -28.64 52.30
N LYS A 514 7.34 -29.00 52.74
CA LYS A 514 7.60 -30.35 53.26
C LYS A 514 6.68 -30.67 54.44
N ASN A 515 6.10 -31.87 54.41
CA ASN A 515 5.19 -32.39 55.42
C ASN A 515 3.84 -31.64 55.52
N GLU A 516 3.45 -30.91 54.47
CA GLU A 516 2.15 -30.23 54.38
C GLU A 516 1.36 -30.78 53.18
N GLU A 517 0.06 -31.03 53.36
CA GLU A 517 -0.81 -31.50 52.28
C GLU A 517 -1.32 -30.36 51.38
N ALA A 518 -1.13 -29.10 51.79
CA ALA A 518 -1.62 -27.95 51.06
C ALA A 518 -0.85 -27.75 49.76
N THR A 519 -1.57 -27.66 48.65
CA THR A 519 -1.01 -27.39 47.32
C THR A 519 -1.86 -26.34 46.56
N GLY A 520 -1.30 -25.78 45.49
CA GLY A 520 -2.02 -24.90 44.57
C GLY A 520 -1.74 -23.40 44.72
N PRO A 521 -2.55 -22.53 44.06
CA PRO A 521 -2.25 -21.09 43.94
C PRO A 521 -2.25 -20.31 45.27
N GLY A 522 -2.85 -20.85 46.33
CA GLY A 522 -2.77 -20.28 47.68
C GLY A 522 -1.36 -20.41 48.26
N VAL A 523 -0.77 -21.60 48.15
CA VAL A 523 0.58 -21.91 48.64
C VAL A 523 1.63 -21.10 47.90
N LEU A 524 1.49 -20.94 46.58
CA LEU A 524 2.38 -20.08 45.80
C LEU A 524 2.34 -18.62 46.28
N ARG A 525 1.16 -18.08 46.61
CA ARG A 525 1.00 -16.72 47.15
C ARG A 525 1.63 -16.58 48.54
N GLU A 526 1.43 -17.58 49.40
CA GLU A 526 2.07 -17.63 50.72
C GLU A 526 3.60 -17.68 50.59
N TRP A 527 4.12 -18.53 49.71
CA TRP A 527 5.55 -18.62 49.44
C TRP A 527 6.14 -17.28 48.99
N PHE A 528 5.51 -16.57 48.04
CA PHE A 528 5.96 -15.22 47.65
C PHE A 528 5.97 -14.25 48.84
N PHE A 529 4.95 -14.28 49.69
CA PHE A 529 4.88 -13.45 50.88
C PHE A 529 6.04 -13.74 51.85
N LEU A 530 6.26 -15.01 52.19
CA LEU A 530 7.30 -15.43 53.12
C LEU A 530 8.71 -15.17 52.59
N VAL A 531 8.96 -15.42 51.30
CA VAL A 531 10.26 -15.13 50.66
C VAL A 531 10.54 -13.63 50.64
N CYS A 532 9.55 -12.78 50.30
CA CYS A 532 9.71 -11.33 50.38
C CYS A 532 10.05 -10.87 51.80
N GLN A 533 9.37 -11.42 52.82
CA GLN A 533 9.68 -11.11 54.22
C GLN A 533 11.10 -11.54 54.61
N ALA A 534 11.54 -12.71 54.14
CA ALA A 534 12.89 -13.21 54.38
C ALA A 534 13.97 -12.36 53.68
N ILE A 535 13.75 -11.92 52.43
CA ILE A 535 14.70 -11.10 51.67
C ILE A 535 15.00 -9.76 52.39
N PHE A 536 13.97 -9.12 52.92
CA PHE A 536 14.10 -7.84 53.63
C PHE A 536 14.33 -7.99 55.15
N ASN A 537 14.51 -9.21 55.64
CA ASN A 537 14.82 -9.44 57.05
C ASN A 537 16.23 -8.92 57.38
N PRO A 538 16.38 -8.02 58.37
CA PRO A 538 17.69 -7.52 58.78
C PRO A 538 18.71 -8.62 59.13
N ALA A 539 18.25 -9.78 59.62
CA ALA A 539 19.10 -10.93 59.94
C ALA A 539 19.78 -11.55 58.70
N ASN A 540 19.17 -11.43 57.52
CA ASN A 540 19.74 -11.95 56.27
C ASN A 540 20.68 -10.95 55.59
N THR A 541 20.71 -9.69 56.04
CA THR A 541 21.66 -8.63 55.64
C THR A 541 21.75 -8.31 54.14
N LEU A 542 20.82 -8.79 53.30
CA LEU A 542 20.81 -8.54 51.85
C LEU A 542 20.44 -7.08 51.53
N PHE A 543 19.47 -6.53 52.26
CA PHE A 543 18.97 -5.17 52.12
C PHE A 543 18.98 -4.44 53.45
N VAL A 544 19.10 -3.11 53.40
CA VAL A 544 19.04 -2.21 54.57
C VAL A 544 17.92 -1.21 54.35
N ALA A 545 17.11 -0.97 55.39
CA ALA A 545 16.06 0.04 55.34
C ALA A 545 16.65 1.46 55.28
N CYS A 546 16.02 2.36 54.51
CA CYS A 546 16.39 3.76 54.49
C CYS A 546 16.21 4.36 55.89
N PRO A 547 17.23 5.04 56.46
CA PRO A 547 17.10 5.67 57.77
C PRO A 547 15.94 6.66 57.86
N ASN A 548 15.66 7.35 56.75
CA ASN A 548 14.65 8.41 56.67
C ASN A 548 13.27 7.93 56.18
N ASP A 549 13.17 6.72 55.62
CA ASP A 549 11.92 6.12 55.16
C ASP A 549 12.00 4.59 55.27
N ARG A 550 11.57 4.03 56.41
CA ARG A 550 11.67 2.59 56.69
C ARG A 550 10.82 1.71 55.77
N ARG A 551 10.05 2.28 54.83
CA ARG A 551 9.35 1.53 53.77
C ARG A 551 10.21 1.33 52.53
N ARG A 552 11.34 2.02 52.42
CA ARG A 552 12.31 1.89 51.32
C ARG A 552 13.52 1.10 51.77
N PHE A 553 13.99 0.23 50.90
CA PHE A 553 15.16 -0.62 51.14
C PHE A 553 16.18 -0.42 50.02
N TYR A 554 17.47 -0.50 50.38
CA TYR A 554 18.59 -0.46 49.45
C TYR A 554 19.42 -1.74 49.59
N PRO A 555 20.06 -2.22 48.51
CA PRO A 555 21.04 -3.29 48.62
C PRO A 555 22.09 -2.95 49.66
N ASN A 556 22.46 -3.91 50.51
CA ASN A 556 23.44 -3.66 51.56
C ASN A 556 24.86 -3.51 50.96
N PRO A 557 25.49 -2.33 51.05
CA PRO A 557 26.80 -2.08 50.45
C PRO A 557 27.92 -2.96 51.03
N SER A 558 27.81 -3.37 52.29
CA SER A 558 28.82 -4.23 52.95
C SER A 558 28.87 -5.66 52.39
N LYS A 559 27.82 -6.10 51.68
CA LYS A 559 27.68 -7.44 51.11
C LYS A 559 28.00 -7.48 49.61
N LEU A 560 28.04 -6.35 48.92
CA LEU A 560 28.46 -6.25 47.51
C LEU A 560 29.94 -6.60 47.26
N GLN A 561 30.78 -6.68 48.31
CA GLN A 561 32.22 -6.96 48.19
C GLN A 561 32.64 -8.40 48.55
N LEU A 562 31.79 -9.20 49.22
CA LEU A 562 32.16 -10.54 49.71
C LEU A 562 30.98 -11.52 49.56
N ALA A 563 31.16 -12.58 48.76
CA ALA A 563 30.34 -13.78 48.60
C ALA A 563 28.83 -13.63 48.24
N SER A 564 28.24 -12.44 48.33
CA SER A 564 26.86 -12.14 47.95
C SER A 564 26.67 -11.98 46.45
N ASN A 565 27.74 -12.15 45.66
CA ASN A 565 27.71 -12.09 44.21
C ASN A 565 26.72 -13.08 43.60
N ARG A 566 26.41 -14.22 44.25
CA ARG A 566 25.43 -15.18 43.73
C ARG A 566 23.96 -14.76 43.91
N PHE A 567 23.63 -13.96 44.94
CA PHE A 567 22.24 -13.56 45.21
C PHE A 567 21.77 -12.37 44.35
N PHE A 568 22.71 -11.56 43.85
CA PHE A 568 22.43 -10.35 43.07
C PHE A 568 22.86 -10.43 41.60
N TYR A 569 23.83 -11.30 41.25
CA TYR A 569 24.28 -11.61 39.89
C TYR A 569 24.16 -13.12 39.64
#